data_AF-A0A2T5HXA7-F1
#
_entry.id   AF-A0A2T5HXA7-F1
#
_cell.length_a   1.000
_cell.length_b   1.000
_cell.length_c   1.000
_cell.angle_alpha   90.00
_cell.angle_beta   90.00
_cell.angle_gamma   90.00
#
_symmetry.space_group_name_H-M   'P 1'
#
loop_
_entity.id
_entity.type
_entity.pdbx_description
1 polymer ?
#
loop_
_entity_poly.entity_id
_entity_poly.type
_entity_poly.pdbx_seq_one_letter_code
_entity_poly.pdbx_strand_id
1 'polypeptide(L)'
;MDITRRPSDTWIIDFGVSMLEQDAAMFEQPFQYATENIKPLRVGKREERANEKWWLHQRPRPEMRAALATFKRYILTPRVSKYRLFIFAHHAILPDSATVAIVRSDDTTFGILHSRFHEV
;
A
#
# COMPACT_ATOMS: atom_id res chain seq x y z
N MET A 1 8.97 -2.31 -9.82
CA MET A 1 7.80 -1.54 -9.37
C MET A 1 6.77 -1.64 -10.47
N ASP A 2 5.62 -2.22 -10.15
CA ASP A 2 4.73 -2.84 -11.12
C ASP A 2 3.96 -1.85 -12.00
N ILE A 3 4.02 -0.56 -11.65
CA ILE A 3 3.47 0.52 -12.47
C ILE A 3 4.46 1.05 -13.51
N THR A 4 5.77 0.81 -13.33
CA THR A 4 6.82 1.23 -14.29
C THR A 4 7.41 0.07 -15.10
N ARG A 5 6.97 -1.16 -14.84
CA ARG A 5 7.41 -2.41 -15.47
C ARG A 5 6.24 -3.38 -15.59
N ARG A 6 6.48 -4.60 -16.07
CA ARG A 6 5.48 -5.67 -16.00
C ARG A 6 5.13 -6.00 -14.54
N PRO A 7 3.87 -6.35 -14.24
CA PRO A 7 3.49 -6.85 -12.92
C PRO A 7 4.41 -7.99 -12.49
N SER A 8 4.87 -7.92 -11.24
CA SER A 8 5.82 -8.89 -10.68
C SER A 8 5.14 -10.17 -10.18
N ASP A 9 3.81 -10.22 -10.24
CA ASP A 9 2.97 -11.26 -9.62
C ASP A 9 3.29 -11.48 -8.12
N THR A 10 3.77 -10.41 -7.47
CA THR A 10 4.07 -10.41 -6.04
C THR A 10 2.90 -9.86 -5.26
N TRP A 11 2.57 -10.54 -4.16
CA TRP A 11 1.46 -10.20 -3.28
C TRP A 11 1.96 -9.80 -1.89
N ILE A 12 1.26 -8.89 -1.23
CA ILE A 12 1.54 -8.45 0.14
C ILE A 12 0.51 -9.08 1.07
N ILE A 13 0.97 -9.72 2.15
CA ILE A 13 0.10 -10.15 3.25
C ILE A 13 -0.32 -8.92 4.04
N ASP A 14 -1.60 -8.61 4.03
CA ASP A 14 -2.21 -7.46 4.68
C ASP A 14 -3.44 -7.88 5.50
N PHE A 15 -3.31 -7.87 6.82
CA PHE A 15 -4.41 -8.14 7.75
C PHE A 15 -5.27 -6.89 8.03
N GLY A 16 -5.10 -5.82 7.25
CA GLY A 16 -5.84 -4.58 7.40
C GLY A 16 -5.25 -3.66 8.47
N VAL A 17 -6.11 -2.87 9.10
CA VAL A 17 -5.67 -1.77 9.99
C VAL A 17 -5.63 -2.17 11.47
N SER A 18 -6.57 -3.00 11.89
CA SER A 18 -6.87 -3.23 13.31
C SER A 18 -7.28 -4.67 13.64
N MET A 19 -7.09 -5.62 12.71
CA MET A 19 -7.39 -7.03 12.96
C MET A 19 -6.60 -7.52 14.18
N LEU A 20 -7.28 -8.23 15.08
CA LEU A 20 -6.65 -8.81 16.27
C LEU A 20 -5.73 -9.97 15.86
N GLU A 21 -4.69 -10.24 16.65
CA GLU A 21 -3.75 -11.34 16.35
C GLU A 21 -4.46 -12.68 16.25
N GLN A 22 -5.43 -12.94 17.13
CA GLN A 22 -6.23 -14.17 17.11
C GLN A 22 -7.04 -14.34 15.81
N ASP A 23 -7.56 -13.25 15.25
CA ASP A 23 -8.32 -13.30 14.00
C ASP A 23 -7.38 -13.47 12.80
N ALA A 24 -6.22 -12.80 12.84
CA ALA A 24 -5.17 -12.97 11.84
C ALA A 24 -4.62 -14.41 11.85
N ALA A 25 -4.52 -15.04 13.02
CA ALA A 25 -4.06 -16.42 13.19
C ALA A 25 -4.98 -17.46 12.55
N MET A 26 -6.26 -17.13 12.32
CA MET A 26 -7.18 -17.99 11.57
C MET A 26 -6.80 -18.13 10.09
N PHE A 27 -5.97 -17.23 9.55
CA PHE A 27 -5.38 -17.34 8.22
C PHE A 27 -4.04 -18.08 8.33
N GLU A 28 -4.11 -19.40 8.57
CA GLU A 28 -2.98 -20.25 8.98
C GLU A 28 -1.71 -20.04 8.14
N GLN A 29 -1.80 -20.17 6.81
CA GLN A 29 -0.64 -20.06 5.92
C GLN A 29 -0.02 -18.65 5.91
N PRO A 30 -0.78 -17.55 5.67
CA PRO A 30 -0.23 -16.20 5.79
C PRO A 30 0.34 -15.88 7.17
N PHE A 31 -0.33 -16.33 8.23
CA PHE A 31 0.08 -16.04 9.60
C PHE A 31 1.33 -16.80 10.01
N GLN A 32 1.46 -18.06 9.60
CA GLN A 32 2.68 -18.85 9.79
C GLN A 32 3.87 -18.18 9.09
N TYR A 33 3.71 -17.80 7.82
CA TYR A 33 4.75 -17.08 7.09
C TYR A 33 5.17 -15.79 7.83
N ALA A 34 4.18 -15.00 8.28
CA ALA A 34 4.44 -13.78 9.04
C ALA A 34 5.17 -14.08 10.35
N THR A 35 4.81 -15.15 11.05
CA THR A 35 5.43 -15.57 12.31
C THR A 35 6.89 -15.97 12.11
N GLU A 36 7.19 -16.73 11.06
CA GLU A 36 8.55 -17.23 10.79
C GLU A 36 9.47 -16.15 10.21
N ASN A 37 8.94 -15.26 9.37
CA ASN A 37 9.75 -14.33 8.58
C ASN A 37 9.66 -12.86 9.05
N ILE A 38 8.51 -12.43 9.57
CA ILE A 38 8.25 -11.02 9.90
C ILE A 38 8.44 -10.76 11.40
N LYS A 39 7.91 -11.64 12.26
CA LYS A 39 8.00 -11.50 13.73
C LYS A 39 9.45 -11.33 14.23
N PRO A 40 10.44 -12.15 13.81
CA PRO A 40 11.82 -12.03 14.32
C PRO A 40 12.49 -10.73 13.89
N LEU A 41 12.05 -10.13 12.78
CA LEU A 41 12.59 -8.87 12.27
C LEU A 41 11.99 -7.64 12.96
N ARG A 42 10.88 -7.78 13.68
CA ARG A 42 10.14 -6.67 14.29
C ARG A 42 10.24 -6.68 15.80
N VAL A 43 10.02 -7.83 16.43
CA VAL A 43 10.02 -7.98 17.89
C VAL A 43 11.44 -7.80 18.44
N GLY A 44 11.58 -7.00 19.50
CA GLY A 44 12.86 -6.68 20.15
C GLY A 44 13.54 -5.43 19.60
N LYS A 45 12.93 -4.72 18.64
CA LYS A 45 13.42 -3.41 18.16
C LYS A 45 12.85 -2.28 18.99
N ARG A 46 13.40 -1.06 18.84
CA ARG A 46 12.94 0.14 19.57
C ARG A 46 11.53 0.60 19.20
N GLU A 47 11.00 0.17 18.06
CA GLU A 47 9.69 0.61 17.57
C GLU A 47 8.55 -0.18 18.25
N GLU A 48 7.96 0.42 19.28
CA GLU A 48 6.93 -0.17 20.15
C GLU A 48 5.75 -0.78 19.38
N ARG A 49 5.16 -0.03 18.43
CA ARG A 49 4.03 -0.52 17.62
C ARG A 49 4.39 -1.77 16.80
N ALA A 50 5.61 -1.84 16.29
CA ALA A 50 6.05 -2.99 15.51
C ALA A 50 6.35 -4.21 16.39
N ASN A 51 6.66 -4.01 17.68
CA ASN A 51 6.75 -5.10 18.66
C ASN A 51 5.37 -5.62 19.05
N GLU A 52 4.47 -4.71 19.48
CA GLU A 52 3.16 -5.07 20.02
C GLU A 52 2.20 -5.59 18.95
N LYS A 53 2.24 -5.00 17.76
CA LYS A 53 1.36 -5.32 16.63
C LYS A 53 2.17 -5.80 15.44
N TRP A 54 3.06 -6.75 15.71
CA TRP A 54 4.06 -7.23 14.75
C TRP A 54 3.43 -7.82 13.47
N TRP A 55 2.21 -8.34 13.52
CA TRP A 55 1.49 -8.88 12.35
C TRP A 55 0.87 -7.80 11.46
N LEU A 56 0.64 -6.58 11.97
CA LEU A 56 0.08 -5.48 11.19
C LEU A 56 1.18 -4.64 10.51
N HIS A 57 0.87 -3.97 9.40
CA HIS A 57 1.82 -3.00 8.84
C HIS A 57 2.12 -1.86 9.84
N GLN A 58 3.39 -1.44 9.91
CA GLN A 58 3.81 -0.37 10.84
C GLN A 58 3.00 0.92 10.66
N ARG A 59 2.65 1.24 9.40
CA ARG A 59 1.80 2.38 9.03
C ARG A 59 0.66 1.87 8.15
N PRO A 60 -0.49 1.46 8.73
CA PRO A 60 -1.58 0.87 7.97
C PRO A 60 -2.46 1.89 7.23
N ARG A 61 -2.25 3.20 7.46
CA ARG A 61 -2.89 4.33 6.75
C ARG A 61 -4.43 4.23 6.65
N PRO A 62 -5.17 4.19 7.78
CA PRO A 62 -6.64 4.12 7.78
C PRO A 62 -7.32 5.22 6.97
N GLU A 63 -6.90 6.47 7.13
CA GLU A 63 -7.49 7.62 6.43
C GLU A 63 -7.36 7.49 4.92
N MET A 64 -6.19 7.06 4.43
CA MET A 64 -5.98 6.78 3.01
C MET A 64 -6.89 5.66 2.55
N ARG A 65 -6.97 4.53 3.28
CA ARG A 65 -7.86 3.40 2.92
C ARG A 65 -9.33 3.82 2.87
N ALA A 66 -9.78 4.62 3.82
CA ALA A 66 -11.14 5.14 3.85
C ALA A 66 -11.42 6.06 2.64
N ALA A 67 -10.49 6.95 2.31
CA ALA A 67 -10.61 7.81 1.15
C ALA A 67 -10.63 7.00 -0.16
N LEU A 68 -9.77 5.98 -0.28
CA LEU A 68 -9.71 5.09 -1.45
C LEU A 68 -11.02 4.31 -1.66
N ALA A 69 -11.71 3.91 -0.59
CA ALA A 69 -12.99 3.21 -0.67
C ALA A 69 -14.12 4.05 -1.29
N THR A 70 -13.96 5.38 -1.36
CA THR A 70 -14.97 6.29 -1.93
C THR A 70 -15.07 6.19 -3.46
N PHE A 71 -13.99 5.79 -4.14
CA PHE A 71 -13.92 5.76 -5.60
C PHE A 71 -13.65 4.36 -6.13
N LYS A 72 -14.17 4.02 -7.32
CA LYS A 72 -13.88 2.72 -7.97
C LYS A 72 -12.43 2.59 -8.44
N ARG A 73 -11.81 3.72 -8.75
CA ARG A 73 -10.41 3.86 -9.19
C ARG A 73 -9.80 5.14 -8.63
N TYR A 74 -8.50 5.18 -8.53
CA TYR A 74 -7.75 6.35 -8.06
C TYR A 74 -6.41 6.45 -8.79
N ILE A 75 -5.72 7.57 -8.65
CA ILE A 75 -4.48 7.82 -9.38
C ILE A 75 -3.28 7.34 -8.57
N LEU A 76 -2.39 6.57 -9.21
CA LEU A 76 -1.10 6.14 -8.67
C LEU A 76 0.05 6.74 -9.47
N THR A 77 1.12 7.12 -8.77
CA THR A 77 2.42 7.47 -9.35
C THR A 77 3.54 6.80 -8.57
N PRO A 78 4.65 6.41 -9.21
CA PRO A 78 5.83 5.96 -8.49
C PRO A 78 6.41 7.12 -7.67
N ARG A 79 6.95 6.81 -6.50
CA ARG A 79 7.69 7.78 -5.68
C ARG A 79 9.02 8.15 -6.31
N VAL A 80 9.68 7.17 -6.93
CA VAL A 80 10.98 7.33 -7.62
C VAL A 80 10.89 6.67 -9.00
N SER A 81 11.14 7.43 -10.05
CA SER A 81 11.15 6.95 -11.44
C SER A 81 11.94 7.91 -12.34
N LYS A 82 12.53 7.39 -13.42
CA LYS A 82 13.17 8.22 -14.46
C LYS A 82 12.15 9.09 -15.21
N TYR A 83 10.95 8.57 -15.40
CA TYR A 83 9.86 9.26 -16.08
C TYR A 83 8.67 9.39 -15.14
N ARG A 84 7.99 10.54 -15.18
CA ARG A 84 6.76 10.77 -14.42
C ARG A 84 5.61 10.01 -15.10
N LEU A 85 4.86 9.25 -14.32
CA LEU A 85 3.77 8.42 -14.83
C LEU A 85 2.63 8.45 -13.82
N PHE A 86 1.44 8.77 -14.30
CA PHE A 86 0.21 8.63 -13.53
C PHE A 86 -0.67 7.59 -14.21
N ILE A 87 -1.20 6.66 -13.43
CA ILE A 87 -2.15 5.65 -13.90
C ILE A 87 -3.39 5.64 -13.03
N PHE A 88 -4.51 5.18 -13.58
CA PHE A 88 -5.63 4.78 -12.76
C PHE A 88 -5.42 3.34 -12.28
N ALA A 89 -5.57 3.13 -10.98
CA ALA A 89 -5.59 1.81 -10.35
C ALA A 89 -6.96 1.54 -9.73
N HIS A 90 -7.38 0.26 -9.74
CA HIS A 90 -8.61 -0.16 -9.09
C HIS A 90 -8.49 0.00 -7.57
N HIS A 91 -9.58 0.37 -6.89
CA HIS A 91 -9.60 0.62 -5.44
C HIS A 91 -9.14 -0.56 -4.57
N ALA A 92 -9.26 -1.80 -5.09
CA ALA A 92 -8.79 -3.00 -4.41
C ALA A 92 -7.25 -3.13 -4.39
N ILE A 93 -6.53 -2.40 -5.25
CA ILE A 93 -5.08 -2.37 -5.25
C ILE A 93 -4.65 -1.35 -4.19
N LEU A 94 -3.88 -1.77 -3.19
CA LEU A 94 -3.37 -0.87 -2.15
C LEU A 94 -1.97 -0.34 -2.54
N PRO A 95 -1.70 0.97 -2.41
CA PRO A 95 -0.36 1.51 -2.64
C PRO A 95 0.61 1.05 -1.55
N ASP A 96 1.80 0.61 -1.98
CA ASP A 96 2.92 0.36 -1.08
C ASP A 96 3.70 1.65 -0.75
N SER A 97 4.79 1.51 0.01
CA SER A 97 5.64 2.64 0.39
C SER A 97 6.42 3.26 -0.77
N ALA A 98 6.50 2.60 -1.93
CA ALA A 98 7.28 3.06 -3.05
C ALA A 98 6.38 3.78 -4.10
N THR A 99 5.07 3.85 -3.84
CA THR A 99 4.09 4.59 -4.64
C THR A 99 3.48 5.76 -3.85
N VAL A 100 2.77 6.64 -4.57
CA VAL A 100 1.97 7.73 -4.02
C VAL A 100 0.56 7.61 -4.59
N ALA A 101 -0.43 7.59 -3.71
CA ALA A 101 -1.84 7.58 -4.06
C ALA A 101 -2.44 8.99 -4.01
N ILE A 102 -3.09 9.36 -5.10
CA ILE A 102 -3.87 10.59 -5.24
C ILE A 102 -5.33 10.16 -5.35
N VAL A 103 -6.11 10.45 -4.31
CA VAL A 103 -7.48 9.97 -4.17
C VAL A 103 -8.46 10.83 -4.98
N ARG A 104 -8.31 10.75 -6.30
CA ARG A 104 -9.13 11.41 -7.33
C ARG A 104 -9.42 10.42 -8.44
N SER A 105 -10.59 10.51 -9.05
CA SER A 105 -11.06 9.59 -10.09
C SER A 105 -11.46 10.26 -11.40
N ASP A 106 -11.41 11.60 -11.43
CA ASP A 106 -11.74 12.44 -12.58
C ASP A 106 -10.57 12.62 -13.55
N ASP A 107 -10.91 12.76 -14.82
CA ASP A 107 -9.93 12.93 -15.89
C ASP A 107 -9.31 14.34 -15.91
N THR A 108 -9.97 15.34 -15.31
CA THR A 108 -9.43 16.71 -15.18
C THR A 108 -8.17 16.72 -14.34
N THR A 109 -8.21 16.14 -13.14
CA THR A 109 -7.02 16.02 -12.28
C THR A 109 -5.94 15.21 -12.95
N PHE A 110 -6.32 14.11 -13.60
CA PHE A 110 -5.38 13.27 -14.36
C PHE A 110 -4.66 14.06 -15.45
N GLY A 111 -5.39 14.86 -16.23
CA GLY A 111 -4.82 15.72 -17.27
C GLY A 111 -3.92 16.82 -16.72
N ILE A 112 -4.28 17.45 -15.60
CA ILE A 112 -3.44 18.45 -14.93
C ILE A 112 -2.11 17.82 -14.49
N LEU A 113 -2.15 16.61 -13.91
CA LEU A 113 -0.95 15.90 -13.48
C LEU A 113 -0.02 15.53 -14.65
N HIS A 114 -0.57 15.24 -15.83
CA HIS A 114 0.20 15.01 -17.07
C HIS A 114 0.54 16.30 -17.84
N SER A 115 0.20 17.47 -17.31
CA SER A 115 0.50 18.72 -18.00
C SER A 115 1.98 19.08 -17.88
N ARG A 116 2.53 19.75 -18.90
CA ARG A 116 3.91 20.28 -18.87
C ARG A 116 4.17 21.18 -17.67
N PHE A 117 3.15 21.90 -17.17
CA PHE A 117 3.31 22.76 -16.00
C PHE A 117 3.55 21.97 -14.71
N HIS A 118 3.03 20.74 -14.61
CA HIS A 118 3.28 19.86 -13.47
C HIS A 118 4.56 19.03 -13.62
N GLU A 119 4.93 18.67 -14.85
CA GLU A 119 6.06 17.78 -15.12
C GLU A 119 7.44 18.46 -15.15
N VAL A 120 7.50 19.79 -15.29
CA VAL A 120 8.74 20.57 -15.39
C VAL A 120 9.30 20.94 -14.01
#